data_AF-A0A661CRG8-F1
#
_entry.id   AF-A0A661CRG8-F1
#
_cell.length_a   1.000
_cell.length_b   1.000
_cell.length_c   1.000
_cell.angle_alpha   90.00
_cell.angle_beta   90.00
_cell.angle_gamma   90.00
#
_symmetry.space_group_name_H-M   'P 1'
#
loop_
_entity.id
_entity.type
_entity.pdbx_description
1 polymer ?
#
loop_
_entity_poly.entity_id
_entity_poly.type
_entity_poly.pdbx_seq_one_letter_code
_entity_poly.pdbx_strand_id
1 'polypeptide(L)'
;MRDNCCQDLVLDDEIVDKLLALSGGHPTLLQKCLQLYQDEPTLGWQDYPATLSEDHYVWQLFTPLTRNRMAAKKVHGWLMQEDIISASVLFNYNDRSKHNEILRRLYWKNMLVERRIKGHKRLCWRCEAIRLAGQEILG
;
A
#
# COMPACT_ATOMS: atom_id res chain seq x y z
N MET A 1 -16.57 -1.30 23.59
CA MET A 1 -16.72 -1.95 22.27
C MET A 1 -15.74 -3.11 22.23
N ARG A 2 -16.22 -4.34 22.09
CA ARG A 2 -15.35 -5.52 21.95
C ARG A 2 -15.00 -5.63 20.46
N ASP A 3 -13.72 -5.73 20.15
CA ASP A 3 -13.23 -6.05 18.80
C ASP A 3 -13.64 -7.50 18.48
N ASN A 4 -14.77 -7.64 17.80
CA ASN A 4 -15.38 -8.92 17.42
C ASN A 4 -14.82 -9.50 16.11
N CYS A 5 -13.72 -8.98 15.55
CA CYS A 5 -13.26 -9.36 14.20
C CYS A 5 -12.85 -10.84 14.04
N CYS A 6 -12.58 -11.50 15.16
CA CYS A 6 -11.65 -12.61 15.17
C CYS A 6 -12.07 -13.72 16.15
N GLN A 7 -13.34 -13.74 16.59
CA GLN A 7 -13.85 -14.87 17.35
C GLN A 7 -14.13 -16.01 16.36
N ASP A 8 -13.34 -17.08 16.48
CA ASP A 8 -13.48 -18.40 15.83
C ASP A 8 -12.84 -18.62 14.44
N LEU A 9 -11.94 -17.74 13.95
CA LEU A 9 -11.15 -18.08 12.76
C LEU A 9 -9.93 -18.93 13.09
N VAL A 10 -9.97 -20.18 12.62
CA VAL A 10 -8.78 -21.03 12.48
C VAL A 10 -8.06 -20.60 11.20
N LEU A 11 -7.09 -19.69 11.34
CA LEU A 11 -6.16 -19.37 10.27
C LEU A 11 -4.92 -20.25 10.43
N ASP A 12 -4.56 -20.99 9.38
CA ASP A 12 -3.25 -21.61 9.31
C ASP A 12 -2.18 -20.57 8.96
N ASP A 13 -0.91 -20.93 9.20
CA ASP A 13 0.23 -20.04 8.95
C ASP A 13 0.34 -19.62 7.48
N GLU A 14 -0.07 -20.48 6.54
CA GLU A 14 -0.01 -20.19 5.11
C GLU A 14 -1.02 -19.09 4.71
N ILE A 15 -2.22 -19.13 5.28
CA ILE A 15 -3.24 -18.10 5.08
C ILE A 15 -2.77 -16.79 5.70
N VAL A 16 -2.21 -16.83 6.92
CA VAL A 16 -1.67 -15.62 7.58
C VAL A 16 -0.59 -14.97 6.72
N ASP A 17 0.36 -15.76 6.20
CA ASP A 17 1.43 -15.26 5.34
C ASP A 17 0.89 -14.66 4.04
N LYS A 18 -0.13 -15.27 3.42
CA LYS A 18 -0.80 -14.72 2.23
C LYS A 18 -1.48 -13.39 2.53
N LEU A 19 -2.25 -13.29 3.62
CA LEU A 19 -2.94 -12.06 4.01
C LEU A 19 -1.94 -10.93 4.32
N LEU A 20 -0.82 -11.26 4.97
CA LEU A 20 0.27 -10.32 5.24
C LEU A 20 0.95 -9.85 3.95
N ALA A 21 1.19 -10.76 3.00
CA ALA A 21 1.77 -10.44 1.71
C ALA A 21 0.85 -9.51 0.88
N LEU A 22 -0.44 -9.84 0.80
CA LEU A 22 -1.45 -9.08 0.05
C LEU A 22 -1.69 -7.68 0.65
N SER A 23 -1.72 -7.57 1.98
CA SER A 23 -1.84 -6.29 2.67
C SER A 23 -0.53 -5.50 2.73
N GLY A 24 0.61 -6.12 2.40
CA GLY A 24 1.94 -5.55 2.62
C GLY A 24 2.21 -5.20 4.09
N GLY A 25 1.58 -5.93 5.02
CA GLY A 25 1.60 -5.65 6.46
C GLY A 25 1.00 -4.29 6.84
N HIS A 26 0.14 -3.70 6.01
CA HIS A 26 -0.60 -2.50 6.36
C HIS A 26 -1.74 -2.88 7.33
N PRO A 27 -1.82 -2.35 8.57
CA PRO A 27 -2.81 -2.80 9.55
C PRO A 27 -4.26 -2.74 9.06
N THR A 28 -4.67 -1.61 8.47
CA THR A 28 -6.03 -1.45 7.93
C THR A 28 -6.31 -2.37 6.74
N LEU A 29 -5.36 -2.55 5.81
CA LEU A 29 -5.57 -3.46 4.69
C LEU A 29 -5.53 -4.92 5.12
N LEU A 30 -4.75 -5.27 6.14
CA LEU A 30 -4.75 -6.62 6.69
C LEU A 30 -6.13 -6.97 7.27
N GLN A 31 -6.73 -6.05 8.01
CA GLN A 31 -8.10 -6.21 8.50
C GLN A 31 -9.10 -6.35 7.34
N LYS A 32 -8.93 -5.58 6.26
CA LYS A 32 -9.76 -5.68 5.06
C LYS A 32 -9.56 -6.99 4.31
N CYS A 33 -8.33 -7.47 4.17
CA CYS A 33 -8.03 -8.79 3.61
C CYS A 33 -8.71 -9.89 4.42
N LEU A 34 -8.65 -9.80 5.76
CA LEU A 34 -9.26 -10.78 6.66
C LEU A 34 -10.79 -10.77 6.52
N GLN A 35 -11.39 -9.58 6.47
CA GLN A 35 -12.84 -9.44 6.26
C GLN A 35 -13.24 -10.00 4.88
N LEU A 36 -12.51 -9.67 3.82
CA LEU A 36 -12.77 -10.19 2.48
C LEU A 36 -12.64 -11.72 2.42
N TYR A 37 -11.66 -12.29 3.14
CA TYR A 37 -11.50 -13.74 3.25
C TYR A 37 -12.69 -14.42 3.94
N GLN A 38 -13.30 -13.77 4.92
CA GLN A 38 -14.50 -14.26 5.62
C GLN A 38 -15.76 -14.13 4.76
N ASP A 39 -15.92 -12.99 4.10
CA ASP A 39 -17.13 -12.63 3.35
C ASP A 39 -17.17 -13.36 1.98
N GLU A 40 -16.02 -13.58 1.35
CA GLU A 40 -15.87 -14.18 0.02
C GLU A 40 -14.80 -15.30 -0.02
N PRO A 41 -15.05 -16.46 0.62
CA PRO A 41 -14.06 -17.54 0.73
C PRO A 41 -13.71 -18.20 -0.62
N THR A 42 -14.52 -18.01 -1.66
CA THR A 42 -14.25 -18.51 -3.01
C THR A 42 -13.43 -17.55 -3.87
N LEU A 43 -13.14 -16.35 -3.38
CA LEU A 43 -12.33 -15.37 -4.10
C LEU A 43 -10.89 -15.87 -4.24
N GLY A 44 -10.36 -15.86 -5.46
CA GLY A 44 -8.98 -16.25 -5.72
C GLY A 44 -8.00 -15.22 -5.17
N TRP A 45 -6.87 -15.67 -4.60
CA TRP A 45 -5.85 -14.80 -4.03
C TRP A 45 -5.30 -13.75 -5.01
N GLN A 46 -5.30 -14.05 -6.31
CA GLN A 46 -4.90 -13.13 -7.37
C GLN A 46 -5.84 -11.93 -7.55
N ASP A 47 -7.10 -12.05 -7.11
CA ASP A 47 -8.14 -11.04 -7.29
C ASP A 47 -8.20 -10.07 -6.09
N TYR A 48 -7.63 -10.45 -4.94
CA TYR A 48 -7.56 -9.63 -3.73
C TYR A 48 -7.00 -8.23 -3.99
N PRO A 49 -5.87 -8.05 -4.71
CA PRO A 49 -5.35 -6.71 -4.98
C PRO A 49 -6.35 -5.82 -5.72
N ALA A 50 -7.08 -6.37 -6.70
CA ALA A 50 -8.09 -5.63 -7.46
C ALA A 50 -9.26 -5.24 -6.54
N THR A 51 -9.84 -6.19 -5.82
CA THR A 51 -10.95 -5.92 -4.89
C THR A 51 -10.57 -4.92 -3.80
N LEU A 52 -9.39 -5.05 -3.20
CA LEU A 52 -8.90 -4.13 -2.17
C LEU A 52 -8.57 -2.74 -2.73
N SER A 53 -8.21 -2.65 -4.02
CA SER A 53 -7.93 -1.37 -4.66
C SER A 53 -9.18 -0.49 -4.77
N GLU A 54 -10.37 -1.10 -4.78
CA GLU A 54 -11.66 -0.41 -4.80
C GLU A 54 -12.14 0.01 -3.40
N ASP A 55 -11.48 -0.45 -2.33
CA ASP A 55 -11.88 -0.09 -0.98
C ASP A 55 -11.70 1.42 -0.73
N HIS A 56 -12.75 2.02 -0.17
CA HIS A 56 -12.83 3.45 0.10
C HIS A 56 -11.63 3.98 0.91
N TYR A 57 -11.10 3.18 1.83
CA TYR A 57 -9.90 3.53 2.60
C TYR A 57 -8.70 3.78 1.70
N VAL A 58 -8.45 2.90 0.73
CA VAL A 58 -7.32 3.04 -0.20
C VAL A 58 -7.49 4.29 -1.05
N TRP A 59 -8.70 4.55 -1.54
CA TRP A 59 -9.02 5.74 -2.32
C TRP A 59 -8.78 7.04 -1.56
N GLN A 60 -9.13 7.07 -0.27
CA GLN A 60 -8.90 8.22 0.59
C GLN A 60 -7.40 8.55 0.76
N LEU A 61 -6.49 7.57 0.64
CA LEU A 61 -5.05 7.81 0.70
C LEU A 61 -4.56 8.70 -0.46
N PHE A 62 -5.20 8.60 -1.63
CA PHE A 62 -4.84 9.35 -2.84
C PHE A 62 -5.59 10.68 -2.98
N THR A 63 -6.73 10.85 -2.31
CA THR A 63 -7.56 12.07 -2.37
C THR A 63 -6.77 13.38 -2.18
N PRO A 64 -5.77 13.48 -1.28
CA PRO A 64 -5.03 14.72 -1.14
C PRO A 64 -4.08 15.04 -2.32
N LEU A 65 -3.72 14.04 -3.13
CA LEU A 65 -2.82 14.19 -4.28
C LEU A 65 -3.57 14.72 -5.51
N THR A 66 -4.87 14.42 -5.65
CA THR A 66 -5.70 14.90 -6.78
C THR A 66 -5.80 16.42 -6.83
N ARG A 67 -5.65 17.10 -5.69
CA ARG A 67 -5.66 18.57 -5.57
C ARG A 67 -4.36 19.23 -6.06
N ASN A 68 -3.29 18.46 -6.28
CA ASN A 68 -2.00 18.99 -6.74
C ASN A 68 -1.52 18.23 -7.97
N ARG A 69 -1.75 18.81 -9.15
CA ARG A 69 -1.45 18.20 -10.46
C ARG A 69 0.02 17.79 -10.62
N MET A 70 0.97 18.57 -10.07
CA MET A 70 2.39 18.22 -10.13
C MET A 70 2.72 17.01 -9.25
N ALA A 71 2.14 16.95 -8.04
CA ALA A 71 2.30 15.81 -7.16
C ALA A 71 1.63 14.56 -7.76
N ALA A 72 0.41 14.67 -8.27
CA ALA A 72 -0.32 13.60 -8.93
C ALA A 72 0.50 12.99 -10.10
N LYS A 73 0.96 13.82 -11.05
CA LYS A 73 1.76 13.34 -12.19
C LYS A 73 3.04 12.62 -11.77
N LYS A 74 3.67 13.10 -10.70
CA LYS A 74 4.91 12.51 -10.17
C LYS A 74 4.65 11.16 -9.51
N VAL A 75 3.62 11.08 -8.68
CA VAL A 75 3.21 9.84 -8.02
C VAL A 75 2.75 8.82 -9.06
N HIS A 76 1.99 9.24 -10.08
CA HIS A 76 1.63 8.40 -11.22
C HIS A 76 2.86 7.80 -11.91
N GLY A 77 3.92 8.59 -12.12
CA GLY A 77 5.19 8.07 -12.64
C GLY A 77 5.83 6.99 -11.77
N TRP A 78 5.71 7.08 -10.44
CA TRP A 78 6.21 6.07 -9.51
C TRP A 78 5.33 4.83 -9.40
N LEU A 79 4.02 4.95 -9.67
CA LEU A 79 3.08 3.81 -9.67
C LEU A 79 3.38 2.80 -10.80
N MET A 80 4.16 3.20 -11.80
CA MET A 80 4.61 2.34 -12.90
C MET A 80 5.92 1.61 -12.61
N GLN A 81 6.50 1.81 -11.42
CA GLN A 81 7.80 1.25 -11.02
C GLN A 81 7.61 0.20 -9.91
N GLU A 82 8.34 -0.90 -10.01
CA GLU A 82 8.40 -1.93 -8.95
C GLU A 82 9.11 -1.38 -7.70
N ASP A 83 10.16 -0.59 -7.91
CA ASP A 83 10.91 0.10 -6.88
C ASP A 83 11.17 1.56 -7.27
N ILE A 84 10.86 2.48 -6.37
CA ILE A 84 10.77 3.91 -6.67
C ILE A 84 12.16 4.55 -6.62
N ILE A 85 12.82 4.42 -5.48
CA ILE A 85 14.10 5.11 -5.22
C ILE A 85 14.83 4.46 -4.04
N SER A 86 16.10 4.82 -3.84
CA SER A 86 16.84 4.46 -2.63
C SER A 86 16.15 4.99 -1.37
N ALA A 87 16.00 4.15 -0.35
CA ALA A 87 15.40 4.54 0.92
C ALA A 87 16.21 5.63 1.66
N SER A 88 17.51 5.74 1.39
CA SER A 88 18.37 6.79 1.95
C SER A 88 17.89 8.21 1.61
N VAL A 89 17.14 8.38 0.52
CA VAL A 89 16.60 9.67 0.09
C VAL A 89 15.56 10.21 1.08
N LEU A 90 14.82 9.33 1.79
CA LEU A 90 13.86 9.77 2.81
C LEU A 90 14.51 10.58 3.92
N PHE A 91 15.70 10.17 4.36
CA PHE A 91 16.37 10.72 5.53
C PHE A 91 17.41 11.78 5.19
N ASN A 92 17.55 12.17 3.91
CA ASN A 92 18.37 13.30 3.54
C ASN A 92 17.64 14.62 3.85
N TYR A 93 17.77 15.09 5.09
CA TYR A 93 17.13 16.33 5.57
C TYR A 93 17.75 17.61 5.00
N ASN A 94 18.98 17.51 4.45
CA ASN A 94 19.66 18.63 3.80
C ASN A 94 19.09 18.91 2.41
N ASP A 95 18.42 17.93 1.80
CA ASP A 95 17.70 18.08 0.54
C ASP A 95 16.26 18.53 0.79
N ARG A 96 16.03 19.85 0.69
CA ARG A 96 14.72 20.50 0.79
C ARG A 96 13.90 20.43 -0.51
N SER A 97 14.29 19.60 -1.48
CA SER A 97 13.50 19.47 -2.70
C SER A 97 12.08 18.99 -2.36
N LYS A 98 11.08 19.58 -3.03
CA LYS A 98 9.67 19.13 -2.95
C LYS A 98 9.49 17.65 -3.29
N HIS A 99 10.51 17.03 -3.91
CA HIS A 99 10.56 15.59 -4.18
C HIS A 99 10.52 14.77 -2.90
N ASN A 100 11.34 15.13 -1.91
CA ASN A 100 11.45 14.37 -0.67
C ASN A 100 10.22 14.55 0.23
N GLU A 101 9.55 15.69 0.12
CA GLU A 101 8.32 15.94 0.87
C GLU A 101 7.19 14.98 0.47
N ILE A 102 6.99 14.75 -0.84
CA ILE A 102 5.96 13.81 -1.32
C ILE A 102 6.32 12.38 -0.89
N LEU A 103 7.57 11.95 -1.06
CA LEU A 103 8.01 10.61 -0.63
C LEU A 103 7.81 10.38 0.87
N ARG A 104 8.22 11.35 1.71
CA ARG A 104 8.02 11.28 3.17
C ARG A 104 6.54 11.20 3.51
N ARG A 105 5.70 11.99 2.84
CA ARG A 105 4.25 11.96 3.06
C ARG A 105 3.66 10.59 2.73
N LEU A 106 4.01 10.00 1.59
CA LEU A 106 3.54 8.67 1.20
C LEU A 106 4.02 7.59 2.19
N TYR A 107 5.29 7.65 2.60
CA TYR A 107 5.87 6.73 3.56
C TYR A 107 5.20 6.83 4.94
N TRP A 108 5.00 8.04 5.47
CA TRP A 108 4.30 8.26 6.75
C TRP A 108 2.81 7.96 6.71
N LYS A 109 2.21 7.93 5.52
CA LYS A 109 0.86 7.42 5.30
C LYS A 109 0.81 5.92 5.06
N ASN A 110 1.92 5.20 5.30
CA ASN A 110 2.07 3.76 5.10
C ASN A 110 1.81 3.28 3.65
N MET A 111 1.86 4.17 2.67
CA MET A 111 1.70 3.80 1.25
C MET A 111 2.97 3.19 0.67
N LEU A 112 4.12 3.58 1.21
CA LEU A 112 5.44 3.05 0.85
C LEU A 112 6.04 2.27 2.01
N VAL A 113 6.92 1.33 1.67
CA VAL A 113 7.70 0.55 2.63
C VAL A 113 9.14 0.40 2.13
N GLU A 114 10.08 0.28 3.06
CA GLU A 114 11.46 -0.07 2.73
C GLU A 114 11.56 -1.59 2.49
N ARG A 115 12.11 -1.99 1.34
CA ARG A 115 12.43 -3.39 1.02
C ARG A 115 13.90 -3.53 0.61
N ARG A 116 14.49 -4.69 0.88
CA ARG A 116 15.85 -4.99 0.42
C ARG A 116 15.80 -5.68 -0.94
N ILE A 117 16.18 -4.96 -1.99
CA ILE A 117 16.21 -5.46 -3.38
C ILE A 117 17.67 -5.47 -3.84
N LYS A 118 18.15 -6.63 -4.27
CA LYS A 118 19.54 -6.84 -4.74
C LYS A 118 20.58 -6.29 -3.74
N GLY A 119 20.35 -6.47 -2.44
CA GLY A 119 21.23 -6.00 -1.38
C GLY A 119 21.04 -4.54 -0.93
N HIS A 120 20.27 -3.74 -1.67
CA HIS A 120 20.05 -2.32 -1.40
C HIS A 120 18.67 -2.04 -0.79
N LYS A 121 18.59 -1.06 0.11
CA LYS A 121 17.31 -0.59 0.68
C LYS A 121 16.61 0.33 -0.32
N ARG A 122 15.44 -0.09 -0.81
CA ARG A 122 14.63 0.61 -1.80
C ARG A 122 13.26 0.92 -1.22
N LEU A 123 12.68 2.04 -1.63
CA LEU A 123 11.28 2.32 -1.40
C LEU A 123 10.42 1.64 -2.45
N CYS A 124 9.44 0.89 -1.99
CA CYS A 124 8.47 0.20 -2.82
C CYS A 124 7.06 0.56 -2.36
N TRP A 125 6.09 0.41 -3.25
CA TRP A 125 4.68 0.40 -2.86
C TRP A 125 4.46 -0.72 -1.84
N ARG A 126 3.67 -0.43 -0.80
CA ARG A 126 3.52 -1.36 0.30
C ARG A 126 2.86 -2.67 -0.16
N CYS A 127 1.83 -2.57 -1.00
CA CYS A 127 1.19 -3.70 -1.65
C CYS A 127 0.59 -3.29 -3.01
N GLU A 128 0.16 -4.29 -3.76
CA GLU A 128 -0.38 -4.12 -5.11
C GLU A 128 -1.72 -3.37 -5.14
N ALA A 129 -2.58 -3.57 -4.13
CA ALA A 129 -3.85 -2.86 -4.02
C ALA A 129 -3.67 -1.32 -4.00
N ILE A 130 -2.65 -0.83 -3.30
CA ILE A 130 -2.31 0.60 -3.28
C ILE A 130 -1.84 1.06 -4.65
N ARG A 131 -1.06 0.24 -5.35
CA ARG A 131 -0.55 0.58 -6.69
C ARG A 131 -1.70 0.68 -7.69
N LEU A 132 -2.59 -0.30 -7.72
CA LEU A 132 -3.77 -0.32 -8.61
C LEU A 132 -4.70 0.87 -8.34
N ALA A 133 -5.06 1.12 -7.08
CA ALA A 133 -5.92 2.26 -6.73
C ALA A 133 -5.29 3.60 -7.13
N GLY A 134 -3.98 3.73 -6.95
CA GLY A 134 -3.24 4.93 -7.35
C GLY A 134 -3.25 5.15 -8.86
N GLN A 135 -3.14 4.07 -9.65
CA GLN A 135 -3.18 4.14 -11.10
C GLN A 135 -4.56 4.58 -11.60
N GLU A 136 -5.63 4.06 -10.99
CA GLU A 136 -7.01 4.45 -11.34
C GLU A 136 -7.30 5.92 -10.98
N ILE A 137 -6.87 6.37 -9.80
CA ILE A 137 -7.24 7.70 -9.28
C ILE A 137 -6.36 8.82 -9.87
N LEU A 138 -5.10 8.55 -10.18
CA LEU A 138 -4.13 9.55 -10.65
C LEU A 138 -3.77 9.44 -12.13
N GLY A 139 -4.23 8.38 -12.80
CA GLY A 139 -4.05 8.12 -14.24
C GLY A 139 -4.90 9.00 -15.15
#